data_AF-A0A4Q1K4H2-F1
#
_entry.id   AF-A0A4Q1K4H2-F1
#
_cell.length_a   1.000
_cell.length_b   1.000
_cell.length_c   1.000
_cell.angle_alpha   90.00
_cell.angle_beta   90.00
_cell.angle_gamma   90.00
#
_symmetry.space_group_name_H-M   'P 1'
#
loop_
_entity.id
_entity.type
_entity.pdbx_description
1 polymer ?
#
loop_
_entity_poly.entity_id
_entity_poly.type
_entity_poly.pdbx_seq_one_letter_code
_entity_poly.pdbx_strand_id
1 'polypeptide(L)' 'MLIIPIKDGENIDRALKRYKRKFDKTGVVRQLRSRQAFIKPSVTRRAQVQKAAYIQGLRDSLES' A
#
# COMPACT_ATOMS: atom_id res chain seq x y z
N MET A 1 6.73 14.52 3.35
CA MET A 1 8.20 14.39 3.40
C MET A 1 8.54 13.45 4.56
N LEU A 2 9.28 12.36 4.31
CA LEU A 2 9.57 11.36 5.34
C LEU A 2 10.89 11.69 6.05
N ILE A 3 10.80 12.22 7.27
CA ILE A 3 11.96 12.42 8.14
C ILE A 3 12.21 11.15 8.95
N ILE A 4 13.48 10.73 9.02
CA ILE A 4 13.92 9.57 9.82
C ILE A 4 15.11 10.03 10.65
N PRO A 5 14.97 10.07 11.99
CA PRO A 5 16.08 10.42 12.85
C PRO A 5 17.12 9.28 12.84
N ILE A 6 18.38 9.66 12.74
CA ILE A 6 19.55 8.79 12.88
C ILE A 6 20.20 9.17 14.20
N LYS A 7 20.58 8.18 15.02
CA LYS A 7 21.33 8.41 16.26
C LYS A 7 22.83 8.22 16.02
N ASP A 8 23.67 8.88 16.80
CA ASP A 8 25.13 8.73 16.71
C ASP A 8 25.55 7.28 17.02
N GLY A 9 26.41 6.72 16.16
CA GLY A 9 26.85 5.32 16.22
C GLY A 9 25.94 4.31 15.51
N GLU A 10 24.87 4.77 14.86
CA GLU A 10 23.99 3.88 14.10
C GLU A 10 24.52 3.59 12.68
N ASN A 11 24.61 2.31 12.31
CA ASN A 11 25.02 1.92 10.96
C ASN A 11 24.01 2.44 9.91
N ILE A 12 24.53 3.12 8.88
CA ILE A 12 23.79 3.73 7.78
C ILE A 12 22.82 2.75 7.09
N ASP A 13 23.18 1.47 7.01
CA ASP A 13 22.34 0.43 6.39
C ASP A 13 21.01 0.23 7.14
N ARG A 14 21.02 0.37 8.47
CA ARG A 14 19.80 0.25 9.28
C ARG A 14 18.88 1.45 9.05
N ALA A 15 19.45 2.65 8.93
CA ALA A 15 18.70 3.86 8.62
C ALA A 15 18.06 3.76 7.22
N LEU A 16 18.80 3.30 6.21
CA LEU A 16 18.29 3.08 4.85
C LEU A 16 17.18 2.03 4.81
N LYS A 17 17.32 0.91 5.53
CA LYS A 17 16.26 -0.10 5.62
C LYS A 17 14.99 0.46 6.27
N ARG A 18 15.11 1.26 7.34
CA ARG A 18 13.95 1.95 7.94
C ARG A 18 13.31 2.93 6.97
N TYR A 19 14.11 3.68 6.22
CA TYR A 19 13.62 4.57 5.17
C TYR A 19 12.81 3.83 4.13
N LYS A 20 13.38 2.77 3.55
CA LYS A 20 12.70 1.95 2.56
C LYS A 20 11.39 1.40 3.11
N ARG A 21 11.37 0.83 4.33
CA ARG A 21 10.14 0.33 4.96
C ARG A 21 9.11 1.42 5.18
N LYS A 22 9.52 2.61 5.64
CA LYS A 22 8.61 3.75 5.87
C LYS A 22 8.03 4.27 4.55
N PHE A 23 8.85 4.34 3.50
CA PHE A 23 8.46 4.71 2.14
C PHE A 23 7.48 3.71 1.53
N ASP A 24 7.78 2.41 1.63
CA ASP A 24 6.90 1.34 1.16
C ASP A 24 5.57 1.34 1.94
N LYS A 25 5.60 1.54 3.27
CA LYS A 25 4.41 1.65 4.12
C LYS A 25 3.53 2.85 3.77
N THR A 26 4.13 3.99 3.41
CA THR A 26 3.35 5.14 2.93
C THR A 26 2.68 4.91 1.58
N GLY A 27 3.07 3.86 0.83
CA GLY A 27 2.39 3.50 -0.42
C GLY A 27 2.51 4.53 -1.54
N VAL A 28 3.48 5.45 -1.45
CA VAL A 28 3.65 6.57 -2.39
C VAL A 28 3.81 6.06 -3.83
N VAL A 29 4.58 4.99 -4.04
CA VAL A 29 4.76 4.37 -5.37
C VAL A 29 3.43 3.87 -5.94
N ARG A 30 2.60 3.23 -5.10
CA ARG A 30 1.30 2.72 -5.52
C ARG A 30 0.36 3.87 -5.89
N GLN A 31 0.37 4.94 -5.09
CA GLN A 31 -0.43 6.13 -5.34
C GLN A 31 0.01 6.83 -6.62
N LEU A 32 1.32 6.98 -6.84
CA LEU A 32 1.89 7.54 -8.07
C LEU A 32 1.41 6.75 -9.28
N ARG A 33 1.57 5.42 -9.27
CA ARG A 33 1.12 4.54 -10.35
C ARG A 33 -0.39 4.65 -10.61
N SER A 34 -1.21 4.70 -9.55
CA SER A 34 -2.67 4.86 -9.71
C SER A 34 -3.08 6.21 -10.30
N ARG A 35 -2.26 7.24 -10.13
CA ARG A 35 -2.53 8.61 -10.62
C ARG A 35 -1.97 8.87 -12.01
N GLN A 36 -1.19 7.96 -12.57
CA GLN A 36 -0.63 8.11 -13.92
C GLN A 36 -1.70 8.17 -15.01
N ALA A 37 -2.87 7.55 -14.78
CA ALA A 37 -3.98 7.55 -15.71
C ALA A 37 -5.29 7.95 -15.01
N PHE A 38 -6.17 8.61 -15.76
CA PHE A 38 -7.53 8.87 -15.30
C PHE A 38 -8.37 7.60 -15.38
N ILE A 39 -8.91 7.15 -14.25
CA ILE A 39 -9.82 6.02 -14.18
C ILE A 39 -11.22 6.55 -13.88
N LYS A 40 -12.18 6.28 -14.77
CA LYS A 40 -13.57 6.70 -14.59
C LYS A 40 -14.15 6.16 -13.27
N PRO A 41 -14.99 6.93 -12.55
CA PRO A 41 -15.59 6.49 -11.28
C PRO A 41 -16.39 5.18 -11.38
N SER A 42 -16.99 4.90 -12.55
CA SER A 42 -17.71 3.65 -12.80
C SER A 42 -16.79 2.43 -12.79
N VAL A 43 -15.58 2.57 -13.32
CA VAL A 43 -14.59 1.49 -13.39
C VAL A 43 -14.01 1.22 -12.00
N THR A 44 -13.72 2.26 -11.22
CA THR A 44 -13.23 2.10 -9.84
C THR A 44 -14.28 1.44 -8.95
N ARG A 45 -15.56 1.85 -9.06
CA ARG A 45 -16.68 1.25 -8.31
C ARG A 45 -16.86 -0.24 -8.66
N ARG A 46 -16.76 -0.60 -9.94
CA ARG A 46 -16.86 -2.00 -10.37
C ARG A 46 -15.77 -2.88 -9.74
N ALA A 47 -14.52 -2.41 -9.75
CA ALA A 47 -13.40 -3.14 -9.16
C ALA A 47 -13.56 -3.33 -7.63
N GLN A 48 -14.14 -2.35 -6.94
CA GLN A 48 -14.44 -2.45 -5.50
C GLN A 48 -15.46 -3.54 -5.20
N VAL A 49 -16.58 -3.57 -5.96
CA VAL A 49 -17.66 -4.56 -5.76
C VAL A 49 -17.16 -5.98 -6.04
N GLN A 50 -16.42 -6.17 -7.13
CA GLN A 50 -15.84 -7.49 -7.47
C GLN A 50 -14.90 -7.99 -6.36
N LYS A 51 -14.04 -7.11 -5.83
CA LYS A 51 -13.15 -7.46 -4.72
C LYS A 51 -13.93 -7.81 -3.45
N ALA A 52 -15.00 -7.07 -3.15
CA ALA A 52 -15.83 -7.33 -1.97
C ALA A 52 -16.51 -8.70 -2.06
N ALA A 53 -17.13 -9.01 -3.20
CA ALA A 53 -17.77 -10.31 -3.44
C ALA A 53 -16.77 -11.47 -3.30
N TYR A 54 -15.55 -11.31 -3.85
CA TYR A 54 -14.50 -12.31 -3.71
C TYR A 54 -14.10 -12.55 -2.25
N ILE A 55 -13.89 -11.48 -1.46
CA ILE A 55 -13.52 -11.61 -0.04
C ILE A 55 -14.67 -12.23 0.76
N GLN A 56 -15.92 -11.90 0.44
CA GLN A 56 -17.07 -12.49 1.11
C GLN A 56 -17.15 -13.99 0.88
N GLY A 57 -17.04 -14.44 -0.38
CA GLY A 57 -17.03 -15.86 -0.70
C GLY A 57 -15.90 -16.63 0.00
N LEU A 58 -14.71 -16.00 0.15
CA LEU A 58 -13.61 -16.62 0.89
C LEU A 58 -13.88 -16.74 2.39
N ARG A 59 -14.62 -15.79 2.98
CA ARG A 59 -15.02 -15.84 4.40
C ARG A 59 -16.06 -16.91 4.63
N ASP A 60 -17.09 -16.94 3.78
CA ASP A 60 -18.18 -17.90 3.88
C ASP A 60 -17.65 -19.35 3.73
N SER A 61 -16.63 -19.57 2.90
CA SER A 61 -15.99 -20.89 2.76
C SER A 61 -15.07 -21.28 3.93
N LEU A 62 -14.65 -20.32 4.77
CA LEU A 62 -13.83 -20.59 5.95
C LEU A 62 -14.69 -20.84 7.19
N GLU A 63 -15.92 -20.29 7.22
CA GLU A 63 -16.89 -20.50 8.30
C GLU A 63 -17.74 -21.77 8.13
N SER A 64 -17.84 -22.30 6.90
CA SER A 64 -18.51 -23.58 6.60
C SER A 64 -17.62 -24.78 6.89
#